data_AF-A0A0D0DPJ8-F1
#
_entry.id   AF-A0A0D0DPJ8-F1
#
_cell.length_a   1.000
_cell.length_b   1.000
_cell.length_c   1.000
_cell.angle_alpha   90.00
_cell.angle_beta   90.00
_cell.angle_gamma   90.00
#
_symmetry.space_group_name_H-M   'P 1'
#
loop_
_entity.id
_entity.type
_entity.pdbx_description
1 polymer ?
#
loop_
_entity_poly.entity_id
_entity_poly.type
_entity_poly.pdbx_seq_one_letter_code
_entity_poly.pdbx_strand_id
1 'polypeptide(L)'
;MKEHSRMAVFCLFKCQLFHTSLSGILKSLKPGMSKPEVICFCDGHFQCAIYGLGPYIADYKEQVLLSCIVHNWCPKCLSEHCDLDKESLSHFQEHTEALVEEFGPDVLWDKYGIVGQLVPFTNDFCRAEIHRLLLPDLLHQIIKGSFKDHLVDWVRQYLNETYGLTRVNAILDDID
;
A
#
# COMPACT_ATOMS: atom_id res chain seq x y z
N MET A 1 -1.13 -22.97 11.06
CA MET A 1 -0.79 -21.69 10.39
C MET A 1 -0.70 -20.46 11.31
N LYS A 2 -1.26 -20.45 12.54
CA LYS A 2 -1.15 -19.30 13.47
C LYS A 2 0.16 -19.22 14.27
N GLU A 3 0.89 -20.32 14.37
CA GLU A 3 2.02 -20.47 15.32
C GLU A 3 3.31 -19.74 14.91
N HIS A 4 3.49 -19.43 13.61
CA HIS A 4 4.67 -18.70 13.09
C HIS A 4 4.37 -17.24 12.69
N SER A 5 3.19 -16.72 13.03
CA SER A 5 2.71 -15.42 12.57
C SER A 5 3.57 -14.22 12.97
N ARG A 6 4.53 -14.39 13.89
CA ARG A 6 5.40 -13.32 14.41
C ARG A 6 6.85 -13.40 13.92
N MET A 7 7.23 -14.42 13.16
CA MET A 7 8.59 -14.52 12.62
C MET A 7 8.72 -13.58 11.41
N ALA A 8 9.70 -12.69 11.42
CA ALA A 8 9.96 -11.74 10.33
C ALA A 8 10.05 -12.44 8.96
N VAL A 9 10.70 -13.61 8.93
CA VAL A 9 10.81 -14.48 7.74
C VAL A 9 9.45 -14.86 7.16
N PHE A 10 8.46 -15.16 8.01
CA PHE A 10 7.13 -15.55 7.55
C PHE A 10 6.34 -14.35 7.02
N CYS A 11 6.52 -13.16 7.61
CA CYS A 11 5.94 -11.92 7.08
C CYS A 11 6.51 -11.60 5.69
N LEU A 12 7.83 -11.67 5.52
CA LEU A 12 8.50 -11.50 4.24
C LEU A 12 8.00 -12.50 3.20
N PHE A 13 7.90 -13.79 3.57
CA PHE A 13 7.37 -14.82 2.69
C PHE A 13 5.95 -14.52 2.21
N LYS A 14 5.07 -14.03 3.08
CA LYS A 14 3.70 -13.63 2.69
C LYS A 14 3.72 -12.49 1.67
N CYS A 15 4.54 -11.47 1.89
CA CYS A 15 4.66 -10.35 0.96
C CYS A 15 5.23 -10.81 -0.38
N GLN A 16 6.24 -11.67 -0.36
CA GLN A 16 6.82 -12.23 -1.59
C GLN A 16 5.81 -13.09 -2.35
N LEU A 17 5.03 -13.93 -1.65
CA LEU A 17 3.97 -14.73 -2.26
C LEU A 17 2.90 -13.84 -2.89
N PHE A 18 2.51 -12.76 -2.23
CA PHE A 18 1.55 -11.78 -2.74
C PHE A 18 2.04 -11.16 -4.06
N HIS A 19 3.26 -10.60 -4.07
CA HIS A 19 3.83 -9.98 -5.28
C HIS A 19 4.04 -10.96 -6.42
N THR A 20 4.55 -12.16 -6.12
CA THR A 20 4.76 -13.22 -7.12
C THR A 20 3.44 -13.68 -7.72
N SER A 21 2.39 -13.80 -6.90
CA SER A 21 1.06 -14.21 -7.36
C SER A 21 0.45 -13.17 -8.30
N LEU A 22 0.51 -11.87 -7.95
CA LEU A 22 0.00 -10.80 -8.81
C LEU A 22 0.76 -10.69 -10.13
N SER A 23 2.09 -10.79 -10.10
CA SER A 23 2.90 -10.84 -11.32
C SER A 23 2.50 -12.02 -12.21
N GLY A 24 2.28 -13.20 -11.62
CA GLY A 24 1.81 -14.39 -12.32
C GLY A 24 0.42 -14.22 -12.96
N ILE A 25 -0.54 -13.69 -12.22
CA ILE A 25 -1.93 -13.47 -12.69
C ILE A 25 -1.95 -12.47 -13.85
N LEU A 26 -1.19 -11.38 -13.75
CA LEU A 26 -1.22 -10.28 -14.73
C LEU A 26 -0.27 -10.51 -15.91
N LYS A 27 0.55 -11.57 -15.89
CA LYS A 27 1.60 -11.86 -16.88
C LYS A 27 1.10 -11.81 -18.34
N SER A 28 -0.14 -12.22 -18.59
CA SER A 28 -0.74 -12.22 -19.93
C SER A 28 -0.93 -10.82 -20.52
N LEU A 29 -0.93 -9.76 -19.71
CA LEU A 29 -1.07 -8.37 -20.15
C LEU A 29 0.23 -7.80 -20.73
N LYS A 30 1.41 -8.36 -20.38
CA LYS A 30 2.72 -7.82 -20.79
C LYS A 30 2.83 -7.53 -22.30
N PRO A 31 2.39 -8.42 -23.23
CA PRO A 31 2.48 -8.15 -24.66
C PRO A 31 1.74 -6.89 -25.10
N GLY A 32 0.48 -6.73 -24.67
CA GLY A 32 -0.36 -5.58 -25.00
C GLY A 32 0.05 -4.28 -24.29
N MET A 33 0.89 -4.38 -23.26
CA MET A 33 1.50 -3.21 -22.60
C MET A 33 2.75 -2.70 -23.33
N SER A 34 3.41 -3.55 -24.11
CA SER A 34 4.62 -3.17 -24.87
C SER A 34 4.32 -2.81 -26.33
N LYS A 35 3.42 -3.56 -26.98
CA LYS A 35 3.06 -3.36 -28.39
C LYS A 35 1.59 -3.00 -28.50
N PRO A 36 1.23 -1.95 -29.26
CA PRO A 36 -0.18 -1.64 -29.52
C PRO A 36 -0.87 -2.79 -30.26
N GLU A 37 -2.11 -3.08 -29.87
CA GLU A 37 -2.97 -4.05 -30.53
C GLU A 37 -4.11 -3.33 -31.24
N VAL A 38 -4.46 -3.78 -32.44
CA VAL A 38 -5.59 -3.21 -33.18
C VAL A 38 -6.88 -3.83 -32.66
N ILE A 39 -7.73 -3.00 -32.07
CA ILE A 39 -9.01 -3.43 -31.52
C ILE A 39 -10.16 -2.67 -32.20
N CYS A 40 -11.29 -3.34 -32.36
CA CYS A 40 -12.53 -2.70 -32.82
C CYS A 40 -13.28 -2.14 -31.61
N PHE A 41 -13.56 -0.85 -31.63
CA PHE A 41 -14.33 -0.18 -30.58
C PHE A 41 -15.83 -0.34 -30.83
N CYS A 42 -16.65 0.01 -29.83
CA CYS A 42 -18.11 -0.09 -29.90
C CYS A 42 -18.74 0.79 -31.01
N ASP A 43 -18.01 1.78 -31.51
CA ASP A 43 -18.40 2.65 -32.62
C ASP A 43 -18.07 2.04 -34.01
N GLY A 44 -17.50 0.83 -34.04
CA GLY A 44 -17.12 0.13 -35.28
C GLY A 44 -15.79 0.56 -35.87
N HIS A 45 -15.06 1.50 -35.25
CA HIS A 45 -13.75 1.94 -35.71
C HIS A 45 -12.65 1.07 -35.11
N PHE A 46 -11.64 0.76 -35.93
CA PHE A 46 -10.42 0.09 -35.47
C PHE A 46 -9.41 1.12 -35.01
N GLN A 47 -8.87 0.94 -33.80
CA GLN A 47 -7.82 1.80 -33.26
C GLN A 47 -6.72 0.96 -32.62
N CYS A 48 -5.50 1.51 -32.59
CA CYS A 48 -4.39 0.90 -31.87
C CYS A 48 -4.53 1.22 -30.37
N ALA A 49 -4.75 0.19 -29.56
CA ALA A 49 -4.81 0.31 -28.11
C ALA A 49 -3.52 -0.20 -27.47
N ILE A 50 -3.08 0.50 -26.43
CA ILE A 50 -2.01 0.06 -25.53
C ILE A 50 -2.65 -0.16 -24.17
N TYR A 51 -2.35 -1.30 -23.55
CA TYR A 51 -2.82 -1.61 -22.22
C TYR A 51 -1.89 -1.03 -21.16
N GLY A 52 -2.46 -0.70 -20.00
CA GLY A 52 -1.75 -0.20 -18.84
C GLY A 52 -2.45 -0.66 -17.57
N LEU A 53 -1.71 -0.79 -16.47
CA LEU A 53 -2.30 -1.00 -15.16
C LEU A 53 -2.87 0.33 -14.67
N GLY A 54 -4.16 0.29 -14.29
CA GLY A 54 -4.84 1.46 -13.73
C GLY A 54 -4.39 1.75 -12.31
N PRO A 55 -4.84 2.89 -11.74
CA PRO A 55 -4.56 3.22 -10.36
C PRO A 55 -5.07 2.16 -9.38
N TYR A 56 -4.25 1.83 -8.38
CA TYR A 56 -4.61 0.86 -7.34
C TYR A 56 -5.11 1.62 -6.11
N ILE A 57 -6.44 1.59 -5.91
CA ILE A 57 -7.08 2.20 -4.73
C ILE A 57 -6.96 1.22 -3.57
N ALA A 58 -6.28 1.64 -2.50
CA ALA A 58 -5.97 0.78 -1.36
C ALA A 58 -6.03 1.56 -0.05
N ASP A 59 -6.32 0.86 1.06
CA ASP A 59 -6.11 1.41 2.40
C ASP A 59 -4.61 1.55 2.70
N TYR A 60 -4.24 2.20 3.82
CA TYR A 60 -2.81 2.44 4.09
C TYR A 60 -2.01 1.15 4.32
N LYS A 61 -2.61 0.11 4.92
CA LYS A 61 -1.89 -1.15 5.17
C LYS A 61 -1.62 -1.89 3.89
N GLU A 62 -2.59 -1.88 2.97
CA GLU A 62 -2.43 -2.45 1.63
C GLU A 62 -1.47 -1.62 0.78
N GLN A 63 -1.49 -0.28 0.87
CA GLN A 63 -0.47 0.58 0.23
C GLN A 63 0.94 0.20 0.66
N VAL A 64 1.18 0.04 1.97
CA VAL A 64 2.48 -0.37 2.53
C VAL A 64 2.96 -1.71 1.95
N LEU A 65 2.05 -2.68 1.84
CA LEU A 65 2.33 -3.99 1.23
C LEU A 65 2.68 -3.87 -0.26
N LEU A 66 1.91 -3.07 -1.01
CA LEU A 66 2.03 -2.89 -2.45
C LEU A 66 3.33 -2.17 -2.84
N SER A 67 3.69 -1.09 -2.14
CA SER A 67 4.90 -0.33 -2.41
C SER A 67 6.17 -0.87 -1.73
N CYS A 68 6.07 -1.99 -1.00
CA CYS A 68 7.20 -2.59 -0.28
C CYS A 68 7.91 -1.62 0.68
N ILE A 69 7.15 -0.74 1.34
CA ILE A 69 7.69 0.21 2.31
C ILE A 69 7.51 -0.30 3.75
N VAL A 70 8.21 0.33 4.69
CA VAL A 70 8.03 0.15 6.12
C VAL A 70 6.79 0.92 6.57
N HIS A 71 6.07 0.40 7.57
CA HIS A 71 4.92 1.10 8.14
C HIS A 71 5.34 2.47 8.71
N ASN A 72 4.46 3.46 8.63
CA ASN A 72 4.69 4.87 8.99
C ASN A 72 5.62 5.65 8.03
N TRP A 73 5.87 5.12 6.83
CA TRP A 73 6.49 5.87 5.74
C TRP A 73 5.46 6.24 4.67
N CYS A 74 5.76 7.28 3.91
CA CYS A 74 4.90 7.70 2.80
C CYS A 74 5.14 6.79 1.58
N PRO A 75 4.08 6.23 0.96
CA PRO A 75 4.24 5.43 -0.26
C PRO A 75 4.53 6.27 -1.52
N LYS A 76 4.46 7.61 -1.42
CA LYS A 76 4.69 8.54 -2.53
C LYS A 76 6.05 9.24 -2.47
N CYS A 77 6.58 9.48 -1.27
CA CYS A 77 7.83 10.22 -1.07
C CYS A 77 8.67 9.62 0.06
N LEU A 78 9.94 10.00 0.13
CA LEU A 78 10.91 9.51 1.12
C LEU A 78 10.71 10.11 2.54
N SER A 79 9.55 10.69 2.83
CA SER A 79 9.25 11.25 4.17
C SER A 79 8.70 10.17 5.10
N GLU A 80 9.14 10.24 6.36
CA GLU A 80 8.50 9.55 7.47
C GLU A 80 7.21 10.30 7.90
N HIS A 81 6.25 9.60 8.51
CA HIS A 81 4.98 10.16 8.96
C HIS A 81 5.10 11.41 9.86
N CYS A 82 6.18 11.56 10.63
CA CYS A 82 6.43 12.70 11.49
C CYS A 82 6.90 13.97 10.75
N ASP A 83 7.32 13.84 9.48
CA ASP A 83 7.97 14.92 8.72
C ASP A 83 7.46 14.96 7.26
N LEU A 84 6.13 14.89 7.11
CA LEU A 84 5.46 14.88 5.80
C LEU A 84 5.51 16.24 5.09
N ASP A 85 5.67 17.34 5.84
CA ASP A 85 5.72 18.70 5.29
C ASP A 85 7.09 19.07 4.72
N LYS A 86 8.11 18.25 4.97
CA LYS A 86 9.44 18.46 4.41
C LYS A 86 9.42 18.20 2.90
N GLU A 87 10.17 19.02 2.17
CA GLU A 87 10.44 18.79 0.76
C GLU A 87 11.25 17.49 0.61
N SER A 88 10.55 16.40 0.27
CA SER A 88 11.13 15.09 0.06
C SER A 88 10.98 14.64 -1.38
N LEU A 89 11.96 13.87 -1.83
CA LEU A 89 11.93 13.31 -3.17
C LEU A 89 10.80 12.27 -3.26
N SER A 90 10.14 12.23 -4.41
CA SER A 90 9.17 11.18 -4.70
C SER A 90 9.87 9.82 -4.82
N HIS A 91 9.20 8.77 -4.36
CA HIS A 91 9.63 7.42 -4.66
C HIS A 91 9.49 7.16 -6.16
N PHE A 92 10.54 6.62 -6.75
CA PHE A 92 10.55 6.11 -8.11
C PHE A 92 11.27 4.76 -8.10
N GLN A 93 10.85 3.87 -9.02
CA GLN A 93 11.49 2.57 -9.20
C GLN A 93 13.01 2.69 -9.37
N GLU A 94 13.47 3.56 -10.28
CA GLU A 94 14.92 3.78 -10.54
C GLU A 94 15.67 4.21 -9.28
N HIS A 95 15.09 5.11 -8.48
CA HIS A 95 15.71 5.54 -7.23
C HIS A 95 15.77 4.41 -6.20
N THR A 96 14.70 3.63 -6.10
CA THR A 96 14.61 2.49 -5.18
C THR A 96 15.62 1.39 -5.55
N GLU A 97 15.76 1.08 -6.84
CA GLU A 97 16.73 0.10 -7.33
C GLU A 97 18.16 0.57 -7.04
N ALA A 98 18.49 1.85 -7.29
CA ALA A 98 19.79 2.41 -6.96
C ALA A 98 20.09 2.36 -5.45
N LEU A 99 19.09 2.59 -4.58
CA LEU A 99 19.25 2.46 -3.13
C LEU A 99 19.51 1.01 -2.71
N VAL A 100 18.80 0.04 -3.31
CA VAL A 100 18.97 -1.39 -3.02
C VAL A 100 20.35 -1.91 -3.45
N GLU A 101 20.90 -1.38 -4.54
CA GLU A 101 22.24 -1.73 -5.01
C GLU A 101 23.35 -1.17 -4.10
N GLU A 102 23.16 0.04 -3.56
CA GLU A 102 24.18 0.73 -2.76
C GLU A 102 24.14 0.37 -1.27
N PHE A 103 22.95 0.13 -0.70
CA PHE A 103 22.76 -0.01 0.74
C PHE A 103 22.32 -1.40 1.17
N GLY A 104 22.78 -1.82 2.35
CA GLY A 104 22.29 -3.05 3.01
C GLY A 104 20.85 -2.92 3.52
N PRO A 105 20.18 -4.05 3.80
CA PRO A 105 18.76 -4.08 4.19
C PRO A 105 18.46 -3.28 5.46
N ASP A 106 19.38 -3.23 6.42
CA ASP A 106 19.20 -2.48 7.67
C ASP A 106 19.13 -0.96 7.42
N VAL A 107 19.99 -0.45 6.55
CA VAL A 107 20.03 0.98 6.19
C VAL A 107 18.79 1.37 5.39
N LEU A 108 18.36 0.50 4.47
CA LEU A 108 17.13 0.70 3.69
C LEU A 108 15.90 0.76 4.58
N TRP A 109 15.82 -0.13 5.57
CA TRP A 109 14.72 -0.18 6.51
C TRP A 109 14.67 1.07 7.38
N ASP A 110 15.78 1.42 8.04
CA ASP A 110 15.79 2.49 9.06
C ASP A 110 15.80 3.90 8.46
N LYS A 111 16.52 4.12 7.35
CA LYS A 111 16.73 5.47 6.80
C LYS A 111 15.83 5.84 5.63
N TYR A 112 15.37 4.85 4.89
CA TYR A 112 14.58 5.07 3.67
C TYR A 112 13.19 4.47 3.75
N GLY A 113 12.90 3.66 4.78
CA GLY A 113 11.62 2.98 4.92
C GLY A 113 11.34 1.99 3.80
N ILE A 114 12.37 1.37 3.21
CA ILE A 114 12.23 0.44 2.08
C ILE A 114 12.55 -0.98 2.54
N VAL A 115 11.69 -1.94 2.18
CA VAL A 115 11.95 -3.36 2.40
C VAL A 115 12.74 -3.93 1.24
N GLY A 116 14.08 -3.76 1.28
CA GLY A 116 14.99 -4.14 0.18
C GLY A 116 15.04 -5.62 -0.21
N GLN A 117 14.34 -6.50 0.51
CA GLN A 117 14.22 -7.93 0.23
C GLN A 117 13.00 -8.26 -0.66
N LEU A 118 12.16 -7.27 -0.95
CA LEU A 118 10.95 -7.42 -1.74
C LEU A 118 11.05 -6.62 -3.03
N VAL A 119 10.49 -7.16 -4.10
CA VAL A 119 10.34 -6.47 -5.39
C VAL A 119 8.85 -6.32 -5.66
N PRO A 120 8.32 -5.08 -5.82
CA PRO A 120 6.94 -4.88 -6.19
C PRO A 120 6.60 -5.60 -7.49
N PHE A 121 5.43 -6.24 -7.55
CA PHE A 121 5.00 -6.97 -8.76
C PHE A 121 4.90 -6.08 -10.00
N THR A 122 4.78 -4.77 -9.84
CA THR A 122 4.60 -3.85 -10.95
C THR A 122 5.91 -3.58 -11.72
N ASN A 123 7.08 -3.84 -11.12
CA ASN A 123 8.38 -3.73 -11.78
C ASN A 123 8.50 -4.67 -12.99
N ASP A 124 7.69 -5.73 -13.01
CA ASP A 124 7.58 -6.67 -14.12
C ASP A 124 6.85 -6.12 -15.35
N PHE A 125 6.22 -4.95 -15.25
CA PHE A 125 5.27 -4.42 -16.24
C PHE A 125 5.66 -3.01 -16.71
N CYS A 126 5.51 -2.75 -18.01
CA CYS A 126 5.79 -1.43 -18.56
C CYS A 126 4.79 -0.38 -18.07
N ARG A 127 5.25 0.84 -17.74
CA ARG A 127 4.37 1.95 -17.32
C ARG A 127 3.52 1.64 -16.08
N ALA A 128 4.01 0.74 -15.22
CA ALA A 128 3.36 0.36 -13.98
C ALA A 128 4.21 0.76 -12.77
N GLU A 129 4.47 2.06 -12.60
CA GLU A 129 5.27 2.52 -11.46
C GLU A 129 4.37 2.55 -10.21
N ILE A 130 4.63 1.70 -9.22
CA ILE A 130 3.71 1.48 -8.09
C ILE A 130 3.49 2.76 -7.29
N HIS A 131 4.55 3.53 -7.05
CA HIS A 131 4.47 4.75 -6.25
C HIS A 131 3.60 5.80 -6.93
N ARG A 132 3.42 5.78 -8.25
CA ARG A 132 2.47 6.64 -8.98
C ARG A 132 1.08 6.02 -9.09
N LEU A 133 0.99 4.71 -9.24
CA LEU A 133 -0.28 3.98 -9.38
C LEU A 133 -1.12 3.96 -8.11
N LEU A 134 -0.49 3.98 -6.92
CA LEU A 134 -1.23 3.96 -5.67
C LEU A 134 -2.17 5.16 -5.53
N LEU A 135 -3.43 4.92 -5.17
CA LEU A 135 -4.37 5.96 -4.79
C LEU A 135 -4.91 5.65 -3.39
N PRO A 136 -5.03 6.67 -2.53
CA PRO A 136 -5.61 6.46 -1.22
C PRO A 136 -7.11 6.14 -1.33
N ASP A 137 -7.54 5.10 -0.62
CA ASP A 137 -8.96 4.88 -0.35
C ASP A 137 -9.44 5.88 0.71
N LEU A 138 -9.73 7.10 0.26
CA LEU A 138 -10.16 8.20 1.11
C LEU A 138 -11.45 7.89 1.86
N LEU A 139 -12.39 7.20 1.22
CA LEU A 139 -13.67 6.86 1.84
C LEU A 139 -13.46 5.89 3.00
N HIS A 140 -12.68 4.83 2.77
CA HIS A 140 -12.35 3.87 3.83
C HIS A 140 -11.56 4.54 4.96
N GLN A 141 -10.58 5.37 4.63
CA GLN A 141 -9.75 6.07 5.62
C GLN A 141 -10.57 7.01 6.50
N ILE A 142 -11.50 7.78 5.92
CA ILE A 142 -12.35 8.70 6.69
C ILE A 142 -13.31 7.92 7.60
N ILE A 143 -14.03 6.94 7.05
CA ILE A 143 -15.05 6.20 7.82
C ILE A 143 -14.40 5.37 8.93
N LYS A 144 -13.35 4.61 8.61
CA LYS A 144 -12.71 3.74 9.57
C LYS A 144 -11.78 4.52 10.49
N GLY A 145 -10.87 5.31 9.94
CA GLY A 145 -9.88 6.03 10.73
C GLY A 145 -10.50 7.15 11.57
N SER A 146 -11.23 8.07 10.95
CA SER A 146 -11.73 9.26 11.66
C SER A 146 -12.97 8.95 12.50
N PHE A 147 -13.97 8.27 11.94
CA PHE A 147 -15.23 8.02 12.65
C PHE A 147 -15.17 6.78 13.55
N LYS A 148 -14.76 5.62 13.01
CA LYS A 148 -14.81 4.40 13.80
C LYS A 148 -13.70 4.33 14.84
N ASP A 149 -12.46 4.60 14.46
CA ASP A 149 -11.32 4.40 15.36
C ASP A 149 -11.16 5.63 16.27
N HIS A 150 -10.99 6.83 15.71
CA HIS A 150 -10.70 8.02 16.52
C HIS A 150 -11.90 8.56 17.32
N LEU A 151 -13.07 8.76 16.69
CA LEU A 151 -14.22 9.35 17.37
C LEU A 151 -14.79 8.41 18.44
N VAL A 152 -14.91 7.09 18.16
CA VAL A 152 -15.39 6.13 19.16
C VAL A 152 -14.40 6.02 20.32
N ASP A 153 -13.09 5.98 20.06
CA ASP A 153 -12.09 5.97 21.13
C ASP A 153 -12.17 7.22 21.99
N TRP A 154 -12.33 8.40 21.37
CA TRP A 154 -12.50 9.66 22.09
C TRP A 154 -13.77 9.67 22.95
N VAL A 155 -14.92 9.26 22.40
CA VAL A 155 -16.18 9.15 23.14
C VAL A 155 -16.04 8.16 24.30
N ARG A 156 -15.37 7.03 24.08
CA ARG A 156 -15.09 6.04 25.13
C ARG A 156 -14.23 6.62 26.25
N GLN A 157 -13.17 7.37 25.92
CA GLN A 157 -12.33 8.05 26.91
C GLN A 157 -13.14 9.06 27.74
N TYR A 158 -13.93 9.90 27.08
CA TYR A 158 -14.79 10.87 27.75
C TYR A 158 -15.81 10.22 28.70
N LEU A 159 -16.49 9.15 28.24
CA LEU A 159 -17.44 8.42 29.07
C LEU A 159 -16.74 7.75 30.27
N ASN A 160 -15.52 7.24 30.08
CA ASN A 160 -14.75 6.61 31.16
C ASN A 160 -14.41 7.60 32.27
N GLU A 161 -14.00 8.82 31.90
CA GLU A 161 -13.72 9.89 32.84
C GLU A 161 -14.99 10.35 33.59
N THR A 162 -16.15 10.36 32.92
CA THR A 162 -17.39 10.89 33.48
C THR A 162 -18.16 9.89 34.35
N TYR A 163 -18.22 8.61 33.95
CA TYR A 163 -19.11 7.62 34.55
C TYR A 163 -18.41 6.37 35.11
N GLY A 164 -17.09 6.24 34.87
CA GLY A 164 -16.32 5.07 35.27
C GLY A 164 -16.52 3.85 34.34
N LEU A 165 -15.47 3.01 34.26
CA LEU A 165 -15.31 1.96 33.25
C LEU A 165 -16.48 0.97 33.14
N THR A 166 -17.10 0.62 34.27
CA THR A 166 -18.17 -0.39 34.34
C THR A 166 -19.44 0.06 33.62
N ARG A 167 -19.79 1.34 33.72
CA ARG A 167 -20.99 1.89 33.07
C ARG A 167 -20.78 2.14 31.59
N VAL A 168 -19.55 2.45 31.18
CA VAL A 168 -19.18 2.64 29.77
C VAL A 168 -19.25 1.34 28.98
N ASN A 169 -18.71 0.24 29.52
CA ASN A 169 -18.78 -1.05 28.83
C ASN A 169 -20.23 -1.49 28.62
N ALA A 170 -21.12 -1.29 29.59
CA ALA A 170 -22.55 -1.57 29.41
C ALA A 170 -23.23 -0.69 28.35
N ILE A 171 -22.79 0.56 28.18
CA ILE A 171 -23.31 1.47 27.13
C ILE A 171 -22.76 1.08 25.75
N LEU A 172 -21.48 0.69 25.67
CA LEU A 172 -20.84 0.29 24.41
C LEU A 172 -21.38 -1.06 23.92
N ASP A 173 -21.62 -2.01 24.83
CA ASP A 173 -22.22 -3.32 24.50
C ASP A 173 -23.64 -3.19 23.90
N ASP A 174 -24.35 -2.09 24.18
CA ASP A 174 -25.69 -1.79 23.65
C ASP A 174 -25.64 -1.09 22.26
N ILE A 175 -24.48 -0.57 21.86
CA ILE A 175 -24.26 0.18 20.61
C ILE A 175 -23.61 -0.69 19.52
N ASP A 176 -22.88 -1.74 19.90
CA ASP A 176 -22.31 -2.76 19.00
C ASP A 176 -23.39 -3.58 18.26
#